data_AF-A0AAW9ECK9-F1
#
_entry.id   AF-A0AAW9ECK9-F1
#
_cell.length_a   1.000
_cell.length_b   1.000
_cell.length_c   1.000
_cell.angle_alpha   90.00
_cell.angle_beta   90.00
_cell.angle_gamma   90.00
#
_symmetry.space_group_name_H-M   'P 1'
#
loop_
_entity.id
_entity.type
_entity.pdbx_description
1 polymer ?
#
loop_
_entity_poly.entity_id
_entity_poly.type
_entity_poly.pdbx_seq_one_letter_code
_entity_poly.pdbx_strand_id
1 'polypeptide(L)'
;FLRLLSNSPLQVDIQLLRIDARESRNTPAEHLNNFYCNFDEICDQNFDGLIVTGAPLGLVEFNDVAYWPQIQQVLEWAKDHVTSTLFV
;
A
#
# COMPACT_ATOMS: atom_id res chain seq x y z
N PHE A 1 8.43 9.21 -2.77
CA PHE A 1 9.03 8.17 -1.90
C PHE A 1 10.22 7.47 -2.55
N LEU A 2 10.09 6.90 -3.76
CA LEU A 2 11.18 6.18 -4.44
C LEU A 2 12.52 6.92 -4.46
N ARG A 3 12.53 8.23 -4.76
CA ARG A 3 13.75 9.06 -4.77
C ARG A 3 14.50 9.10 -3.43
N LEU A 4 13.79 8.98 -2.30
CA LEU A 4 14.41 8.96 -0.98
C LEU A 4 14.94 7.55 -0.63
N LEU A 5 14.25 6.50 -1.10
CA LEU A 5 14.67 5.12 -0.92
C LEU A 5 15.90 4.76 -1.78
N SER A 6 16.02 5.36 -2.96
CA SER A 6 17.18 5.19 -3.86
C SER A 6 18.47 5.84 -3.35
N ASN A 7 18.44 6.55 -2.20
CA ASN A 7 19.60 7.23 -1.63
C ASN A 7 20.42 6.34 -0.67
N SER A 8 20.24 5.01 -0.76
CA SER A 8 20.99 4.02 0.00
C SER A 8 21.73 3.08 -0.95
N PRO A 9 22.95 2.61 -0.61
CA PRO A 9 23.64 1.56 -1.36
C PRO A 9 22.97 0.18 -1.23
N LEU A 10 21.96 0.05 -0.36
CA LEU A 10 21.17 -1.17 -0.23
C LEU A 10 20.27 -1.36 -1.47
N GLN A 11 20.24 -2.57 -2.01
CA GLN A 11 19.28 -2.95 -3.03
C GLN A 11 17.89 -3.03 -2.37
N VAL A 12 16.99 -2.14 -2.77
CA VAL A 12 15.60 -2.12 -2.29
C VAL A 12 14.70 -2.57 -3.42
N ASP A 13 14.06 -3.73 -3.25
CA ASP A 13 12.99 -4.18 -4.14
C ASP A 13 11.67 -3.55 -3.68
N ILE A 14 10.85 -3.10 -4.62
CA ILE A 14 9.68 -2.27 -4.32
C ILE A 14 8.48 -2.84 -5.04
N GLN A 15 7.49 -3.24 -4.25
CA GLN A 15 6.17 -3.61 -4.72
C GLN A 15 5.17 -2.52 -4.33
N LEU A 16 4.28 -2.16 -5.26
CA LEU A 16 3.22 -1.20 -5.01
C LEU A 16 1.93 -1.96 -4.75
N LEU A 17 1.39 -1.83 -3.55
CA LEU A 17 0.12 -2.46 -3.18
C LEU A 17 -1.06 -1.57 -3.53
N ARG A 18 -2.09 -2.13 -4.16
CA ARG A 18 -3.38 -1.46 -4.37
C ARG A 18 -4.42 -1.98 -3.37
N ILE A 19 -5.02 -1.06 -2.62
CA ILE A 19 -5.98 -1.37 -1.53
C ILE A 19 -7.41 -1.54 -2.04
N ASP A 20 -7.75 -0.95 -3.19
CA ASP A 20 -9.10 -0.96 -3.72
C ASP A 20 -9.10 -1.18 -5.24
N ALA A 21 -9.93 -2.12 -5.69
CA ALA A 21 -10.05 -2.52 -7.09
C ALA A 21 -10.90 -1.57 -7.94
N ARG A 22 -11.49 -0.49 -7.38
CA ARG A 22 -12.32 0.44 -8.16
C ARG A 22 -11.47 1.11 -9.23
N GLU A 23 -11.98 1.14 -10.45
CA GLU A 23 -11.35 1.85 -11.55
C GLU A 23 -11.11 3.31 -11.15
N SER A 24 -9.83 3.67 -11.03
CA SER A 24 -9.42 5.04 -10.78
C SER A 24 -9.89 5.92 -11.95
N ARG A 25 -10.85 6.82 -11.70
CA ARG A 25 -11.42 7.72 -12.73
C ARG A 25 -10.39 8.58 -13.49
N ASN A 26 -9.19 8.78 -12.93
CA ASN A 26 -8.15 9.67 -13.48
C ASN A 26 -6.88 8.94 -13.94
N THR A 27 -6.74 7.63 -13.74
CA THR A 27 -5.51 6.89 -14.06
C THR A 27 -5.85 5.71 -14.97
N PRO A 28 -5.21 5.57 -16.15
CA PRO A 28 -5.46 4.44 -17.04
C PRO A 28 -5.28 3.12 -16.29
N ALA A 29 -6.28 2.24 -16.38
CA ALA A 29 -6.26 0.94 -15.69
C ALA A 29 -5.00 0.12 -16.04
N GLU A 30 -4.44 0.28 -17.24
CA GLU A 30 -3.18 -0.37 -17.66
C GLU A 30 -1.98 0.01 -16.79
N HIS A 31 -1.85 1.26 -16.35
CA HIS A 31 -0.76 1.66 -15.47
C HIS A 31 -0.91 1.10 -14.05
N LEU A 32 -2.14 0.91 -13.58
CA LEU A 32 -2.37 0.30 -12.27
C LEU A 32 -2.11 -1.20 -12.34
N ASN A 33 -2.60 -1.88 -13.38
CA ASN A 33 -2.47 -3.33 -13.52
C ASN A 33 -1.03 -3.79 -13.77
N ASN A 34 -0.19 -2.98 -14.42
CA ASN A 34 1.19 -3.38 -14.70
C ASN A 34 2.16 -3.14 -13.53
N PHE A 35 1.81 -2.27 -12.58
CA PHE A 35 2.74 -1.85 -11.53
C PHE A 35 2.24 -2.11 -10.10
N TYR A 36 0.95 -2.40 -9.92
CA TYR A 36 0.38 -2.68 -8.60
C TYR A 36 -0.05 -4.13 -8.46
N CYS A 37 0.28 -4.73 -7.32
CA CYS A 37 -0.23 -6.02 -6.88
C CYS A 37 -1.44 -5.84 -5.96
N ASN A 38 -2.25 -6.89 -5.87
CA ASN A 38 -3.33 -6.98 -4.89
C ASN A 38 -2.81 -7.55 -3.57
N PHE A 39 -3.57 -7.33 -2.49
CA PHE A 39 -3.21 -7.85 -1.16
C PHE A 39 -3.12 -9.38 -1.14
N ASP A 40 -4.00 -10.07 -1.86
CA ASP A 40 -3.97 -11.54 -1.97
C ASP A 40 -2.68 -12.11 -2.60
N GLU A 41 -1.92 -11.30 -3.34
CA GLU A 41 -0.66 -11.75 -3.96
C GLU A 41 0.54 -11.62 -3.01
N ILE A 42 0.42 -10.77 -1.99
CA ILE A 42 1.50 -10.48 -1.04
C ILE A 42 1.23 -11.02 0.36
N CYS A 43 0.02 -11.50 0.64
CA CYS A 43 -0.38 -11.92 1.99
C CYS A 43 0.47 -13.08 2.55
N ASP A 44 1.03 -13.93 1.68
CA ASP A 44 1.94 -15.02 2.06
C ASP A 44 3.43 -14.62 2.06
N GLN A 45 3.75 -13.37 1.74
CA GLN A 45 5.12 -12.85 1.68
C GLN A 45 5.46 -12.06 2.94
N ASN A 46 6.76 -11.97 3.26
CA ASN A 46 7.26 -11.12 4.36
C ASN A 46 8.08 -9.96 3.79
N PHE A 47 7.99 -8.79 4.42
CA PHE A 47 8.66 -7.57 3.98
C PHE A 47 9.43 -6.90 5.11
N ASP A 48 10.54 -6.26 4.78
CA ASP A 48 11.30 -5.46 5.76
C ASP A 48 10.58 -4.14 6.09
N GLY A 49 9.85 -3.59 5.12
CA GLY A 49 9.27 -2.26 5.22
C GLY A 49 7.92 -2.13 4.51
N LEU A 50 6.94 -1.52 5.20
CA LEU A 50 5.67 -1.08 4.61
C LEU A 50 5.55 0.43 4.76
N ILE A 51 5.18 1.12 3.68
CA ILE A 51 4.90 2.55 3.71
C ILE A 51 3.42 2.74 3.37
N VAL A 52 2.65 3.20 4.35
CA VAL A 52 1.25 3.57 4.17
C VAL A 52 1.18 5.07 3.94
N THR A 53 0.86 5.46 2.70
CA THR A 53 0.74 6.86 2.32
C THR A 53 -0.63 7.43 2.71
N GLY A 54 -0.63 8.67 3.17
CA GLY A 54 -1.86 9.40 3.46
C GLY A 54 -2.81 9.46 2.28
N ALA A 55 -4.09 9.37 2.61
CA ALA A 55 -5.19 9.57 1.66
C ALA A 55 -5.94 10.86 2.03
N PRO A 56 -6.56 11.54 1.05
CA PRO A 56 -7.36 12.75 1.30
C PRO A 56 -8.69 12.41 1.99
N LEU A 57 -8.60 11.93 3.24
CA LEU A 57 -9.71 11.45 4.06
C LEU A 57 -10.08 12.44 5.18
N GLY A 58 -9.48 13.63 5.22
CA GLY A 58 -9.58 14.56 6.35
C GLY A 58 -10.98 15.07 6.71
N LEU A 59 -12.01 14.78 5.91
CA LEU A 59 -13.42 15.14 6.18
C LEU A 59 -14.35 13.92 6.22
N VAL A 60 -13.82 12.70 6.09
CA VAL A 60 -14.60 11.46 6.03
C VAL A 60 -14.33 10.69 7.31
N GLU A 61 -15.39 10.30 8.03
CA GLU A 61 -15.22 9.43 9.20
C GLU A 61 -14.62 8.09 8.75
N PHE A 62 -13.79 7.47 9.60
CA PHE A 62 -13.15 6.18 9.27
C PHE A 62 -14.15 5.11 8.81
N ASN A 63 -15.36 5.12 9.37
CA ASN A 63 -16.44 4.19 8.99
C ASN A 63 -17.06 4.48 7.61
N ASP A 64 -16.97 5.71 7.11
CA ASP A 64 -17.47 6.11 5.79
C ASP A 64 -16.41 5.91 4.69
N VAL A 65 -15.19 5.54 5.06
CA VAL A 65 -14.13 5.23 4.10
C VAL A 65 -14.38 3.85 3.51
N ALA A 66 -14.77 3.82 2.24
CA ALA A 66 -15.20 2.60 1.57
C ALA A 66 -14.16 1.47 1.50
N TYR A 67 -12.87 1.79 1.63
CA TYR A 67 -11.76 0.83 1.64
C TYR A 67 -11.14 0.65 3.04
N TRP A 68 -11.82 1.15 4.09
CA TRP A 68 -11.35 1.02 5.47
C TRP A 68 -11.16 -0.44 5.92
N PRO A 69 -12.07 -1.38 5.61
CA PRO A 69 -11.85 -2.79 5.96
C PRO A 69 -10.56 -3.36 5.36
N GLN A 70 -10.23 -2.98 4.12
CA GLN A 70 -9.02 -3.41 3.42
C GLN A 70 -7.77 -2.79 4.05
N ILE A 71 -7.83 -1.52 4.48
CA ILE A 71 -6.73 -0.92 5.26
C ILE A 71 -6.53 -1.72 6.54
N GLN A 72 -7.60 -1.96 7.32
CA GLN A 72 -7.49 -2.71 8.57
C GLN A 72 -6.88 -4.11 8.36
N GLN A 73 -7.25 -4.78 7.27
CA GLN A 73 -6.68 -6.08 6.89
C GLN A 73 -5.17 -6.00 6.64
N VAL A 74 -4.70 -5.01 5.88
CA VAL A 74 -3.27 -4.80 5.62
C VAL A 74 -2.52 -4.47 6.91
N LEU A 75 -3.11 -3.64 7.78
CA LEU A 75 -2.49 -3.27 9.06
C LEU A 75 -2.38 -4.44 10.02
N GLU A 76 -3.38 -5.31 10.06
CA GLU A 76 -3.33 -6.51 10.91
C GLU A 76 -2.26 -7.48 10.40
N TRP A 77 -2.24 -7.73 9.09
CA TRP A 77 -1.24 -8.58 8.45
C TRP A 77 0.19 -8.05 8.65
N ALA A 78 0.37 -6.74 8.57
CA ALA A 78 1.68 -6.11 8.70
C ALA A 78 2.31 -6.31 10.09
N LYS A 79 1.53 -6.62 11.13
CA LYS A 79 2.07 -6.90 12.48
C LYS A 79 2.95 -8.14 12.51
N ASP A 80 2.61 -9.15 11.70
CA ASP A 80 3.31 -10.43 11.68
C ASP A 80 4.23 -10.58 10.45
N HIS A 81 3.93 -9.89 9.35
CA HIS A 81 4.62 -10.05 8.07
C HIS A 81 5.56 -8.89 7.70
N VAL A 82 5.53 -7.79 8.46
CA VAL A 82 6.35 -6.60 8.19
C VAL A 82 7.18 -6.21 9.41
N THR A 83 8.49 -6.03 9.21
CA THR A 83 9.40 -5.65 10.30
C THR A 83 9.21 -4.20 10.76
N SER A 84 9.03 -3.26 9.82
CA SER A 84 8.79 -1.86 10.13
C SER A 84 7.73 -1.24 9.23
N THR A 85 6.69 -0.65 9.83
CA THR A 85 5.64 0.07 9.09
C THR A 85 5.73 1.57 9.34
N LEU A 86 5.79 2.35 8.26
CA LEU A 86 5.81 3.81 8.27
C LEU A 86 4.45 4.35 7.80
N PHE A 87 3.85 5.22 8.60
CA PHE A 87 2.61 5.94 8.28
C PHE A 87 2.93 7.40 7.96
N VAL A 88 2.40 7.91 6.84
CA VAL A 88 2.60 9.30 6.40
C VAL A 88 1.27 10.00 6.20
#